data_AF-A0A521KL54-F1
#
_entry.id   AF-A0A521KL54-F1
#
_cell.length_a   1.000
_cell.length_b   1.000
_cell.length_c   1.000
_cell.angle_alpha   90.00
_cell.angle_beta   90.00
_cell.angle_gamma   90.00
#
_symmetry.space_group_name_H-M   'P 1'
#
loop_
_entity.id
_entity.type
_entity.pdbx_description
1 polymer ?
#
loop_
_entity_poly.entity_id
_entity_poly.type
_entity_poly.pdbx_seq_one_letter_code
_entity_poly.pdbx_strand_id
1 'polypeptide(L)' 'DLGLPDMRGERVLEALKTDPNCSMVPVVVISVDDDTGLSRRLGADDHLTKPLDHLRLQSWLQQVRARERSGETAAS' A
#
# COMPACT_ATOMS: atom_id res chain seq x y z
N ASP A 1 -7.26 -2.84 -4.15
CA ASP A 1 -7.52 -3.35 -5.51
C ASP A 1 -7.60 -2.18 -6.46
N LEU A 2 -7.13 -2.31 -7.71
CA LEU A 2 -7.26 -1.24 -8.72
C LEU A 2 -8.54 -1.40 -9.55
N GLY A 3 -8.89 -2.64 -9.88
CA GLY A 3 -10.12 -3.00 -10.59
C GLY A 3 -11.37 -3.04 -9.71
N LEU A 4 -11.57 -2.03 -8.86
CA LEU A 4 -12.79 -1.91 -8.06
C LEU A 4 -14.02 -1.64 -8.97
N PRO A 5 -15.20 -2.22 -8.67
CA PRO A 5 -16.36 -2.14 -9.57
C PRO A 5 -17.03 -0.75 -9.61
N ASP A 6 -17.08 -0.07 -8.46
CA ASP A 6 -17.83 1.19 -8.30
C ASP A 6 -16.95 2.44 -8.52
N MET A 7 -15.63 2.29 -8.40
CA MET A 7 -14.68 3.38 -8.54
C MET A 7 -13.30 2.86 -8.93
N ARG A 8 -12.45 3.73 -9.45
CA ARG A 8 -11.06 3.37 -9.78
C ARG A 8 -10.20 3.32 -8.52
N GLY A 9 -9.52 2.21 -8.25
CA GLY A 9 -8.68 2.07 -7.06
C GLY A 9 -7.51 3.04 -7.00
N GLU A 10 -7.05 3.55 -8.15
CA GLU A 10 -6.04 4.61 -8.24
C GLU A 10 -6.54 5.90 -7.59
N ARG A 11 -7.83 6.22 -7.74
CA ARG A 11 -8.45 7.42 -7.14
C ARG A 11 -8.56 7.28 -5.63
N VAL A 12 -8.81 6.07 -5.14
CA VAL A 12 -8.79 5.76 -3.70
C VAL A 12 -7.38 5.93 -3.15
N LEU A 13 -6.38 5.37 -3.84
CA LEU A 13 -4.97 5.51 -3.43
C LEU A 13 -4.53 6.98 -3.41
N GLU A 14 -4.86 7.74 -4.45
CA GLU A 14 -4.59 9.18 -4.53
C GLU A 14 -5.25 9.93 -3.36
N ALA A 15 -6.52 9.66 -3.06
CA ALA A 15 -7.22 10.28 -1.93
C ALA A 15 -6.57 9.94 -0.58
N LEU A 16 -6.21 8.68 -0.35
CA LEU A 16 -5.55 8.25 0.90
C LEU A 16 -4.18 8.92 1.08
N LYS A 17 -3.40 9.04 0.00
CA LYS A 17 -2.05 9.61 0.06
C LYS A 17 -2.02 11.14 0.06
N THR A 18 -3.12 11.79 -0.33
CA THR A 18 -3.27 13.26 -0.26
C THR A 18 -3.94 13.75 1.02
N ASP A 19 -4.68 12.90 1.74
CA ASP A 19 -5.25 13.23 3.06
C ASP A 19 -4.15 13.28 4.14
N PRO A 20 -3.91 14.42 4.82
CA PRO A 20 -2.93 14.51 5.89
C PRO A 20 -3.12 13.48 7.02
N ASN A 21 -4.36 13.04 7.27
CA ASN A 21 -4.68 12.07 8.32
C ASN A 21 -4.36 10.63 7.90
N CYS A 22 -4.18 10.36 6.60
CA CYS A 22 -3.96 9.02 6.06
C CYS A 22 -2.66 8.87 5.26
N SER A 23 -2.01 9.96 4.88
CA SER A 23 -0.81 9.96 4.02
C SER A 23 0.36 9.14 4.57
N MET A 24 0.47 9.07 5.90
CA MET A 24 1.49 8.30 6.61
C MET A 24 1.13 6.82 6.79
N VAL A 25 -0.12 6.42 6.52
CA VAL A 25 -0.55 5.02 6.64
C VAL A 25 0.07 4.21 5.50
N PRO A 26 0.75 3.08 5.79
CA PRO A 26 1.30 2.20 4.76
C PRO A 26 0.18 1.57 3.91
N VAL A 27 0.30 1.64 2.58
CA VAL A 27 -0.70 1.11 1.65
C VAL A 27 -0.04 0.14 0.68
N VAL A 28 -0.53 -1.11 0.64
CA VAL A 28 -0.20 -2.08 -0.41
C VAL A 28 -1.36 -2.20 -1.39
N VAL A 29 -1.04 -2.14 -2.68
CA VAL A 29 -2.01 -2.45 -3.75
C VAL A 29 -1.98 -3.95 -4.02
N ILE A 30 -3.15 -4.58 -4.08
CA ILE A 30 -3.30 -5.97 -4.51
C ILE A 30 -4.27 -6.00 -5.69
N SER A 31 -3.79 -6.26 -6.91
CA SER A 31 -4.58 -6.18 -8.15
C SER A 31 -4.27 -7.32 -9.13
N VAL A 32 -5.16 -7.57 -10.09
CA VAL A 32 -4.84 -8.33 -11.31
C VAL A 32 -4.09 -7.46 -12.34
N ASP A 33 -4.24 -6.15 -12.26
CA ASP A 33 -3.54 -5.19 -13.11
C ASP A 33 -2.08 -5.08 -12.66
N ASP A 34 -1.14 -5.35 -13.57
CA ASP A 34 0.31 -5.34 -13.29
C ASP A 34 0.96 -3.95 -13.50
N ASP A 35 0.17 -2.86 -13.44
CA ASP A 35 0.71 -1.50 -13.51
C ASP A 35 1.33 -1.06 -12.17
N THR A 36 2.39 -1.77 -11.80
CA THR A 36 3.21 -1.51 -10.61
C THR A 36 3.85 -0.12 -10.65
N GLY A 37 4.10 0.42 -11.84
CA GLY A 37 4.64 1.76 -12.05
C GLY A 37 3.66 2.85 -11.60
N LEU A 38 2.40 2.75 -12.01
CA LEU A 38 1.36 3.70 -11.62
C LEU A 38 1.09 3.68 -10.12
N SER A 39 0.89 2.50 -9.51
CA SER A 39 0.61 2.42 -8.07
C SER A 39 1.74 2.99 -7.21
N ARG A 40 3.01 2.76 -7.60
CA ARG A 40 4.16 3.34 -6.90
C ARG A 40 4.22 4.86 -7.05
N ARG A 41 3.95 5.39 -8.25
CA ARG A 41 3.91 6.85 -8.49
C ARG A 41 2.82 7.54 -7.67
N LEU A 42 1.71 6.85 -7.41
CA LEU A 42 0.62 7.34 -6.55
C LEU A 42 0.90 7.16 -5.05
N GLY A 43 2.08 6.66 -4.67
CA GLY A 43 2.52 6.56 -3.28
C GLY A 43 2.21 5.24 -2.58
N ALA A 44 1.83 4.18 -3.31
CA ALA A 44 1.75 2.85 -2.71
C ALA A 44 3.14 2.37 -2.23
N ASP A 45 3.17 1.78 -1.04
CA ASP A 45 4.37 1.23 -0.41
C ASP A 45 4.83 -0.07 -1.07
N ASP A 46 3.88 -0.88 -1.56
CA ASP A 46 4.16 -2.05 -2.39
C ASP A 46 2.96 -2.36 -3.32
N HIS A 47 3.21 -3.20 -4.32
CA HIS A 47 2.19 -3.74 -5.21
C HIS A 47 2.36 -5.25 -5.28
N LEU A 48 1.30 -6.00 -4.98
CA LEU A 48 1.23 -7.45 -5.10
C LEU A 48 0.23 -7.82 -6.18
N THR A 49 0.56 -8.80 -7.01
CA THR A 49 -0.34 -9.29 -8.05
C THR A 49 -1.20 -10.45 -7.56
N LYS A 50 -2.39 -10.59 -8.13
CA LYS A 50 -3.24 -11.77 -7.92
C LYS A 50 -2.86 -12.86 -8.95
N PRO A 51 -2.91 -14.16 -8.60
CA PRO A 51 -3.26 -14.70 -7.28
C PRO A 51 -2.20 -14.36 -6.22
N LEU A 52 -2.66 -14.02 -5.02
CA LEU A 52 -1.81 -13.47 -3.98
C LEU A 52 -0.86 -14.53 -3.40
N ASP A 53 0.43 -14.23 -3.39
CA ASP A 53 1.41 -15.01 -2.62
C ASP A 53 1.33 -14.62 -1.13
N HIS A 54 0.89 -15.56 -0.30
CA HIS A 54 0.77 -15.39 1.15
C HIS A 54 2.10 -15.11 1.85
N LEU A 55 3.19 -15.72 1.40
CA LEU A 55 4.51 -15.47 1.97
C LEU A 55 4.97 -14.05 1.67
N ARG A 56 4.68 -13.55 0.46
CA ARG A 56 4.99 -12.17 0.09
C ARG A 56 4.19 -11.17 0.91
N LEU A 57 2.88 -11.40 1.10
CA LEU A 57 2.05 -10.56 1.96
C LEU A 57 2.55 -10.56 3.41
N GLN A 58 2.85 -11.74 3.96
CA GLN A 58 3.35 -11.87 5.32
C GLN A 58 4.67 -11.12 5.51
N SER A 59 5.58 -11.21 4.53
CA SER A 59 6.85 -10.48 4.55
C SER A 59 6.63 -8.98 4.57
N TRP A 60 5.72 -8.47 3.73
CA TRP A 60 5.37 -7.05 3.71
C TRP A 60 4.77 -6.58 5.04
N LEU A 61 3.84 -7.34 5.61
CA LEU A 61 3.24 -7.04 6.92
C LEU A 61 4.28 -6.99 8.05
N GLN A 62 5.23 -7.93 8.06
CA GLN A 62 6.34 -7.93 9.02
C GLN A 62 7.23 -6.69 8.86
N GLN A 63 7.50 -6.27 7.63
CA GLN A 63 8.26 -5.06 7.33
C GLN A 63 7.54 -3.81 7.82
N VAL A 64 6.24 -3.67 7.57
CA VAL A 64 5.43 -2.54 8.05
C VAL A 64 5.46 -2.45 9.57
N ARG A 65 5.21 -3.56 10.27
CA ARG A 65 5.28 -3.59 11.75
C ARG A 65 6.65 -3.24 12.31
N ALA A 66 7.73 -3.60 11.60
CA ALA A 66 9.07 -3.23 12.01
C ALA A 66 9.33 -1.72 11.89
N ARG A 67 8.84 -1.09 10.82
CA ARG A 67 8.93 0.37 10.61
C ARG A 67 8.20 1.15 11.70
N GLU A 68 7.00 0.71 12.10
CA GLU A 68 6.24 1.33 13.18
C GLU A 68 7.01 1.33 14.51
N ARG A 69 7.56 0.17 14.91
CA ARG A 69 8.37 0.06 16.14
C ARG A 69 9.63 0.94 16.11
N SER A 70 10.27 1.05 14.95
CA SER A 70 11.45 1.91 14.79
C SER A 70 11.09 3.41 14.80
N GLY A 71 9.93 3.78 14.27
CA GLY A 71 9.40 5.15 14.33
C GLY A 71 9.03 5.57 15.76
N GLU A 72 8.49 4.66 16.55
CA GLU A 72 8.11 4.90 17.95
C GLU A 72 9.35 5.06 18.87
N THR A 73 10.44 4.35 18.57
CA THR A 73 11.71 4.46 19.29
C THR A 73 12.45 5.77 18.99
N ALA A 74 12.25 6.35 17.80
CA ALA A 74 12.89 7.61 17.40
C ALA A 74 12.11 8.87 17.83
N ALA A 75 10.85 8.70 18.26
CA ALA A 75 9.95 9.77 18.70
C ALA A 75 9.79 9.86 20.24
N SER A 76 10.52 9.02 21.00
CA SER A 76 10.70 9.10 22.46
C SER A 76 12.13 9.53 22.80
#